data_AF-A0A954P190-F1
#
_entry.id   AF-A0A954P190-F1
#
_cell.length_a   1.000
_cell.length_b   1.000
_cell.length_c   1.000
_cell.angle_alpha   90.00
_cell.angle_beta   90.00
_cell.angle_gamma   90.00
#
_symmetry.space_group_name_H-M   'P 1'
#
loop_
_entity.id
_entity.type
_entity.pdbx_description
1 polymer ?
#
loop_
_entity_poly.entity_id
_entity_poly.type
_entity_poly.pdbx_seq_one_letter_code
_entity_poly.pdbx_strand_id
1 'polypeptide(L)'
;MDYSLLAVLFLAVGLTLLVAEVFIPSGGFILILVLSSLGASLYCAWQQWGVSSPHLWWLFLLTVVLAIPCVLAGSFYILPKTRFGSRVLLEAPRPEEVAPWSRDREHLSQLVGQRGRTLTMLNPGGLASVGGERVHCESVAGLLDSGAEIEVVEVRGNRVAVRPVSSSTSADGTSPAAPAESPTASAPPPNGSTPGTGSATSPADSRRETLDDPFQVDFPDAEPLDHHG
;
A
#
# COMPACT_ATOMS: atom_id res chain seq x y z
N MET A 1 31.62 11.07 -43.95
CA MET A 1 31.67 10.85 -42.49
C MET A 1 31.51 9.37 -42.26
N ASP A 2 32.30 8.77 -41.37
CA ASP A 2 32.25 7.33 -41.16
C ASP A 2 31.06 6.97 -40.26
N TYR A 3 29.93 6.65 -40.89
CA TYR A 3 28.69 6.31 -40.20
C TYR A 3 28.82 5.07 -39.32
N SER A 4 29.73 4.15 -39.67
CA SER A 4 30.08 2.99 -38.84
C SER A 4 30.61 3.40 -37.46
N LEU A 5 31.55 4.35 -37.41
CA LEU A 5 32.11 4.86 -36.16
C LEU A 5 31.04 5.57 -35.34
N LEU A 6 30.24 6.42 -35.98
CA LEU A 6 29.15 7.15 -35.32
C LEU A 6 28.10 6.19 -34.73
N ALA A 7 27.73 5.13 -35.47
CA ALA A 7 26.78 4.13 -34.99
C ALA A 7 27.27 3.44 -33.71
N VAL A 8 28.53 3.01 -33.68
CA VAL A 8 29.14 2.35 -32.52
C VAL A 8 29.28 3.34 -31.35
N LEU A 9 29.68 4.59 -31.62
CA LEU A 9 29.81 5.62 -30.60
C LEU A 9 28.47 5.93 -29.92
N PHE A 10 27.42 6.19 -30.71
CA PHE A 10 26.08 6.45 -30.17
C PHE A 10 25.49 5.24 -29.45
N LEU A 11 25.81 4.02 -29.87
CA LEU A 11 25.43 2.82 -29.14
C LEU A 11 26.13 2.79 -27.76
N ALA A 12 27.45 2.98 -27.73
CA ALA A 12 28.22 2.96 -26.49
C ALA A 12 27.75 4.06 -25.51
N VAL A 13 27.51 5.27 -26.01
CA VAL A 13 26.95 6.38 -25.22
C VAL A 13 25.54 6.03 -24.72
N GLY A 14 24.67 5.50 -25.57
CA GLY A 14 23.32 5.10 -25.19
C GLY A 14 23.31 4.02 -24.10
N LEU A 15 24.15 3.00 -24.21
CA LEU A 15 24.30 1.96 -23.19
C LEU A 15 24.88 2.52 -21.88
N THR A 16 25.83 3.46 -21.96
CA THR A 16 26.40 4.12 -20.76
C THR A 16 25.35 4.95 -20.03
N LEU A 17 24.55 5.73 -20.77
CA LEU A 17 23.43 6.49 -20.22
C LEU A 17 22.35 5.56 -19.62
N LEU A 18 22.13 4.40 -20.22
CA LEU A 18 21.20 3.40 -19.71
C LEU A 18 21.66 2.85 -18.36
N VAL A 19 22.96 2.58 -18.20
CA VAL A 19 23.54 2.27 -16.88
C VAL A 19 23.32 3.45 -15.93
N ALA A 20 23.60 4.68 -16.35
CA ALA A 20 23.44 5.85 -15.49
C ALA A 20 22.00 6.02 -14.97
N GLU A 21 20.98 5.77 -15.80
CA GLU A 21 19.56 5.82 -15.40
C GLU A 21 19.22 4.75 -14.34
N VAL A 22 19.80 3.55 -14.44
CA VAL A 22 19.58 2.48 -13.44
C VAL A 22 20.18 2.87 -12.08
N PHE A 23 21.31 3.57 -12.07
CA PHE A 23 21.98 4.01 -10.84
C PHE A 23 21.39 5.30 -10.25
N ILE A 24 20.94 6.20 -11.12
CA ILE A 24 20.36 7.50 -10.78
C ILE A 24 18.98 7.54 -11.46
N PRO A 25 17.93 6.99 -10.81
CA PRO A 25 16.59 6.97 -11.41
C PRO A 25 16.11 8.41 -11.59
N SER A 26 16.32 8.97 -12.79
CA SER A 26 16.05 10.38 -13.08
C SER A 26 14.56 10.65 -13.35
N GLY A 27 13.71 9.63 -13.18
CA GLY A 27 12.30 9.69 -13.55
C GLY A 27 12.09 9.64 -15.07
N GLY A 28 13.05 9.12 -15.84
CA GLY A 28 12.96 8.99 -17.30
C GLY A 28 13.61 10.11 -18.10
N PHE A 29 14.23 11.12 -17.47
CA PHE A 29 14.94 12.17 -18.21
C PHE A 29 16.14 11.61 -18.99
N ILE A 30 17.01 10.85 -18.31
CA ILE A 30 18.16 10.19 -18.95
C ILE A 30 17.66 9.16 -19.98
N LEU A 31 16.51 8.52 -19.73
CA LEU A 31 15.92 7.56 -20.68
C LEU A 31 15.58 8.21 -22.03
N ILE A 32 15.13 9.47 -22.06
CA ILE A 32 14.91 10.21 -23.32
C ILE A 32 16.23 10.37 -24.09
N LEU A 33 17.33 10.66 -23.39
CA LEU A 33 18.66 10.76 -24.00
C LEU A 33 19.15 9.39 -24.50
N VAL A 34 18.88 8.31 -23.76
CA VAL A 34 19.17 6.93 -24.20
C VAL A 34 18.45 6.64 -25.50
N LEU A 35 17.13 6.87 -25.57
CA LEU A 35 16.33 6.60 -26.76
C LEU A 35 16.81 7.43 -27.96
N SER A 36 17.15 8.70 -27.73
CA SER A 36 17.68 9.59 -28.77
C SER A 36 19.04 9.08 -29.28
N SER A 37 19.93 8.65 -28.38
CA SER A 37 21.24 8.10 -28.73
C SER A 37 21.11 6.76 -29.47
N LEU A 38 20.25 5.86 -29.00
CA LEU A 38 19.99 4.59 -29.68
C LEU A 38 19.36 4.81 -31.06
N GLY A 39 18.40 5.73 -31.18
CA GLY A 39 17.81 6.11 -32.46
C GLY A 39 18.85 6.65 -33.44
N ALA A 40 19.73 7.54 -32.99
CA ALA A 40 20.85 8.06 -33.79
C ALA A 40 21.82 6.93 -34.21
N SER A 41 22.12 6.01 -33.29
CA SER A 41 22.95 4.83 -33.58
C SER A 41 22.35 3.96 -34.68
N LEU A 42 21.06 3.60 -34.56
CA LEU A 42 20.36 2.81 -35.58
C LEU A 42 20.28 3.53 -36.93
N TYR A 43 20.05 4.85 -36.92
CA TYR A 43 20.03 5.65 -38.14
C TYR A 43 21.38 5.64 -38.85
N CYS A 44 22.48 5.86 -38.12
CA CYS A 44 23.83 5.78 -38.69
C CYS A 44 24.14 4.37 -39.22
N ALA A 45 23.76 3.32 -38.48
CA ALA A 45 23.94 1.93 -38.92
C ALA A 45 23.14 1.62 -40.19
N TRP A 46 21.92 2.14 -40.30
CA TRP A 46 21.09 2.00 -41.51
C TRP A 46 21.71 2.69 -42.71
N GLN A 47 22.21 3.92 -42.55
CA GLN A 47 22.87 4.65 -43.64
C GLN A 47 24.14 3.95 -44.13
N GLN A 48 24.86 3.27 -43.24
CA GLN A 48 26.08 2.55 -43.60
C GLN A 48 25.81 1.19 -44.25
N TRP A 49 24.90 0.40 -43.68
CA TRP A 49 24.77 -1.03 -43.99
C TRP A 49 23.39 -1.45 -44.48
N GLY A 50 22.36 -0.59 -44.36
CA GLY A 50 20.97 -0.95 -44.62
C GLY A 50 20.72 -1.50 -46.03
N VAL A 51 21.30 -0.85 -47.04
CA VAL A 51 21.19 -1.28 -48.45
C VAL A 51 22.44 -2.04 -48.91
N SER A 52 23.64 -1.54 -48.57
CA SER A 52 24.91 -2.08 -49.07
C SER A 52 25.25 -3.46 -48.53
N SER A 53 24.85 -3.78 -47.31
CA SER A 53 25.20 -5.05 -46.64
C SER A 53 24.16 -5.43 -45.59
N PRO A 54 23.00 -5.96 -45.99
CA PRO A 54 21.86 -6.19 -45.09
C PRO A 54 22.18 -7.15 -43.92
N HIS A 55 23.10 -8.08 -44.12
CA HIS A 55 23.55 -9.01 -43.07
C HIS A 55 24.24 -8.28 -41.91
N LEU A 56 25.06 -7.26 -42.19
CA LEU A 56 25.69 -6.44 -41.14
C LEU A 56 24.67 -5.61 -40.38
N TRP A 57 23.66 -5.09 -41.08
CA TRP A 57 22.58 -4.35 -40.42
C TRP A 57 21.78 -5.23 -39.45
N TRP A 58 21.38 -6.44 -39.87
CA TRP A 58 20.69 -7.38 -38.99
C TRP A 58 21.55 -7.83 -37.81
N LEU A 59 22.84 -8.06 -38.03
CA LEU A 59 23.78 -8.40 -36.95
C LEU A 59 23.92 -7.26 -35.94
N PHE A 60 23.99 -6.01 -36.41
CA PHE A 60 24.03 -4.83 -35.55
C PHE A 60 22.72 -4.70 -34.76
N LEU A 61 21.57 -4.85 -35.41
CA LEU A 61 20.27 -4.79 -34.76
C LEU A 61 20.14 -5.86 -33.66
N LEU A 62 20.55 -7.09 -33.96
CA LEU A 62 20.59 -8.18 -32.97
C LEU A 62 21.49 -7.81 -31.78
N THR A 63 22.65 -7.19 -32.05
CA THR A 63 23.56 -6.71 -31.01
C THR A 63 22.88 -5.70 -30.10
N VAL A 64 22.14 -4.72 -30.64
CA VAL A 64 21.38 -3.74 -29.82
C VAL A 64 20.32 -4.44 -28.98
N VAL A 65 19.53 -5.33 -29.59
CA VAL A 65 18.45 -6.07 -28.92
C VAL A 65 18.96 -6.94 -27.77
N LEU A 66 20.15 -7.53 -27.91
CA LEU A 66 20.78 -8.33 -26.85
C LEU A 66 21.53 -7.47 -25.83
N ALA A 67 22.17 -6.38 -26.25
CA ALA A 67 22.96 -5.52 -25.38
C ALA A 67 22.08 -4.82 -24.32
N ILE A 68 20.89 -4.33 -24.69
CA ILE A 68 19.97 -3.65 -23.77
C ILE A 68 19.61 -4.53 -22.57
N PRO A 69 19.02 -5.74 -22.72
CA PRO A 69 18.68 -6.59 -21.59
C PRO A 69 19.92 -7.09 -20.83
N CYS A 70 21.04 -7.36 -21.51
CA CYS A 70 22.29 -7.72 -20.83
C CYS A 70 22.80 -6.59 -19.93
N VAL A 71 22.79 -5.34 -20.41
CA VAL A 71 23.20 -4.16 -19.64
C VAL A 71 22.23 -3.92 -18.49
N LEU A 72 20.91 -4.04 -18.71
CA LEU A 72 19.92 -3.92 -17.63
C LEU A 72 20.15 -4.99 -16.56
N ALA A 73 20.22 -6.27 -16.94
CA ALA A 73 20.42 -7.38 -16.01
C ALA A 73 21.73 -7.23 -15.23
N GLY A 74 22.82 -6.86 -15.91
CA GLY A 74 24.11 -6.57 -15.28
C GLY A 74 24.01 -5.39 -14.31
N SER A 75 23.33 -4.31 -14.72
CA SER A 75 23.14 -3.13 -13.87
C SER A 75 22.32 -3.46 -12.63
N PHE A 76 21.20 -4.18 -12.76
CA PHE A 76 20.39 -4.61 -11.61
C PHE A 76 21.10 -5.62 -10.70
N TYR A 77 22.01 -6.44 -11.23
CA TYR A 77 22.83 -7.34 -10.42
C TYR A 77 23.92 -6.58 -9.62
N ILE A 78 24.47 -5.51 -10.21
CA ILE A 78 25.52 -4.69 -9.59
C ILE A 78 24.91 -3.66 -8.64
N LEU A 79 23.75 -3.09 -8.96
CA LEU A 79 23.05 -2.05 -8.21
C LEU A 79 23.02 -2.32 -6.69
N PRO A 80 22.55 -3.47 -6.17
CA PRO A 80 22.50 -3.75 -4.73
C PRO A 80 23.88 -3.84 -4.07
N LYS A 81 24.96 -4.06 -4.84
CA LYS A 81 26.34 -4.09 -4.35
C LYS A 81 26.97 -2.69 -4.24
N THR A 82 26.29 -1.64 -4.71
CA THR A 82 26.81 -0.28 -4.75
C THR A 82 26.14 0.62 -3.71
N ARG A 83 26.87 1.63 -3.22
CA ARG A 83 26.41 2.52 -2.12
C ARG A 83 25.18 3.37 -2.47
N PHE A 84 24.86 3.51 -3.75
CA PHE A 84 23.63 4.18 -4.22
C PHE A 84 22.43 3.24 -4.22
N GLY A 85 22.63 1.95 -4.55
CA GLY A 85 21.57 0.94 -4.52
C GLY A 85 20.94 0.81 -3.13
N SER A 86 21.74 0.82 -2.06
CA SER A 86 21.24 0.76 -0.68
C SER A 86 20.48 2.02 -0.22
N ARG A 87 20.53 3.13 -0.98
CA ARG A 87 19.73 4.33 -0.70
C ARG A 87 18.44 4.40 -1.51
N VAL A 88 18.47 3.86 -2.74
CA VAL A 88 17.32 3.85 -3.67
C VAL A 88 16.38 2.67 -3.37
N LEU A 89 16.96 1.50 -3.07
CA LEU A 89 16.24 0.42 -2.42
C LEU A 89 16.23 0.78 -0.94
N LEU A 90 15.17 1.46 -0.47
CA LEU A 90 14.89 1.56 0.96
C LEU A 90 15.16 0.20 1.58
N GLU A 91 16.14 0.16 2.48
CA GLU A 91 16.67 -1.01 3.20
C GLU A 91 15.65 -2.16 3.21
N ALA A 92 15.87 -3.19 2.38
CA ALA A 92 15.18 -4.45 2.62
C ALA A 92 15.60 -4.88 4.02
N PRO A 93 14.67 -5.09 4.98
CA PRO A 93 15.02 -5.48 6.34
C PRO A 93 16.10 -6.56 6.32
N ARG A 94 17.24 -6.24 6.95
CA ARG A 94 18.34 -7.19 7.05
C ARG A 94 17.79 -8.47 7.70
N PRO A 95 18.28 -9.67 7.39
CA PRO A 95 17.84 -10.89 8.08
C PRO A 95 17.94 -10.76 9.62
N GLU A 96 18.87 -9.92 10.09
CA GLU A 96 19.06 -9.52 11.47
C GLU A 96 17.93 -8.62 12.02
N GLU A 97 17.29 -7.79 11.18
CA GLU A 97 16.09 -7.00 11.50
C GLU A 97 14.79 -7.82 11.35
N VAL A 98 14.85 -9.02 10.76
CA VAL A 98 13.81 -10.06 10.88
C VAL A 98 13.92 -10.78 12.24
N ALA A 99 15.07 -10.71 12.92
CA ALA A 99 15.27 -11.30 14.24
C ALA A 99 14.42 -10.64 15.37
N PRO A 100 14.20 -9.31 15.42
CA PRO A 100 13.20 -8.67 16.28
C PRO A 100 11.82 -9.32 16.16
N TRP A 101 11.33 -9.52 14.92
CA TRP A 101 10.05 -10.16 14.69
C TRP A 101 10.02 -11.62 15.17
N SER A 102 11.15 -12.33 15.10
CA SER A 102 11.24 -13.69 15.63
C SER A 102 11.26 -13.74 17.16
N ARG A 103 11.95 -12.82 17.84
CA ARG A 103 11.97 -12.74 19.31
C ARG A 103 10.64 -12.27 19.87
N ASP A 104 10.05 -11.23 19.28
CA ASP A 104 8.75 -10.71 19.70
C ASP A 104 7.67 -11.76 19.47
N ARG A 105 7.73 -12.51 18.37
CA ARG A 105 6.80 -13.62 18.11
C ARG A 105 7.00 -14.79 19.06
N GLU A 106 8.24 -15.12 19.44
CA GLU A 106 8.54 -16.14 20.45
C GLU A 106 8.13 -15.71 21.87
N HIS A 107 8.15 -14.41 22.16
CA HIS A 107 7.61 -13.87 23.42
C HIS A 107 6.08 -13.91 23.43
N LEU A 108 5.44 -13.43 22.35
CA LEU A 108 3.98 -13.46 22.20
C LEU A 108 3.43 -14.89 22.14
N SER A 109 4.20 -15.87 21.63
CA SER A 109 3.77 -17.28 21.61
C SER A 109 3.67 -17.86 23.02
N GLN A 110 4.44 -17.37 23.98
CA GLN A 110 4.34 -17.75 25.40
C GLN A 110 3.05 -17.25 26.07
N LEU A 111 2.40 -16.24 25.47
CA LEU A 111 1.12 -15.73 25.95
C LEU A 111 -0.08 -16.55 25.46
N VAL A 112 0.11 -17.47 24.51
CA VAL A 112 -0.97 -18.33 24.00
C VAL A 112 -1.50 -19.22 25.14
N GLY A 113 -2.82 -19.23 25.30
CA GLY A 113 -3.52 -19.92 26.40
C GLY A 113 -3.54 -19.13 27.72
N GLN A 114 -2.85 -17.99 27.82
CA GLN A 114 -2.96 -17.13 29.00
C GLN A 114 -4.27 -16.33 28.99
N ARG A 115 -4.78 -16.07 30.19
CA ARG A 115 -5.93 -15.19 30.41
C ARG A 115 -5.47 -13.77 30.70
N GLY A 116 -6.30 -12.83 30.33
CA GLY A 116 -6.05 -11.41 30.51
C GLY A 116 -7.32 -10.59 30.53
N ARG A 117 -7.16 -9.28 30.47
CA ARG A 117 -8.25 -8.32 30.50
C ARG A 117 -8.06 -7.24 29.45
N THR A 118 -9.10 -6.90 28.70
CA THR A 118 -9.04 -5.80 27.73
C THR A 118 -8.81 -4.46 28.44
N LEU A 119 -7.99 -3.60 27.86
CA LEU A 119 -7.73 -2.24 28.34
C LEU A 119 -8.53 -1.21 27.56
N THR A 120 -8.63 -1.41 26.25
CA THR A 120 -9.52 -0.66 25.37
C THR A 120 -10.65 -1.58 24.90
N MET A 121 -11.72 -0.99 24.38
CA MET A 121 -12.67 -1.73 23.58
C MET A 121 -11.95 -2.33 22.36
N LEU A 122 -12.23 -3.58 22.00
CA LEU A 122 -11.63 -4.27 20.86
C LEU A 122 -12.62 -4.30 19.69
N ASN A 123 -12.31 -3.60 18.58
CA ASN A 123 -13.14 -3.56 17.37
C ASN A 123 -12.33 -3.54 16.06
N PRO A 124 -12.04 -4.70 15.46
CA PRO A 124 -11.71 -5.94 16.14
C PRO A 124 -10.39 -5.81 16.93
N GLY A 125 -9.60 -4.76 16.71
CA GLY A 125 -8.31 -4.54 17.36
C GLY A 125 -8.37 -3.62 18.58
N GLY A 126 -7.38 -3.75 19.47
CA GLY A 126 -7.14 -2.85 20.60
C GLY A 126 -6.01 -3.33 21.52
N LEU A 127 -6.06 -2.93 22.79
CA LEU A 127 -5.06 -3.27 23.80
C LEU A 127 -5.66 -4.14 24.90
N ALA A 128 -4.89 -5.12 25.36
CA ALA A 128 -5.21 -5.92 26.53
C ALA A 128 -4.00 -6.09 27.45
N SER A 129 -4.28 -6.40 28.71
CA SER A 129 -3.29 -6.82 29.70
C SER A 129 -3.30 -8.34 29.78
N VAL A 130 -2.22 -9.00 29.38
CA VAL A 130 -2.05 -10.47 29.42
C VAL A 130 -0.70 -10.74 30.07
N GLY A 131 -0.61 -11.66 31.04
CA GLY A 131 0.67 -11.93 31.73
C GLY A 131 1.27 -10.74 32.50
N GLY A 132 0.47 -9.69 32.76
CA GLY A 132 0.93 -8.45 33.41
C GLY A 132 1.52 -7.40 32.45
N GLU A 133 1.54 -7.66 31.15
CA GLU A 133 2.03 -6.76 30.12
C GLU A 133 0.93 -6.26 29.18
N ARG A 134 1.13 -5.07 28.62
CA ARG A 134 0.21 -4.44 27.66
C ARG A 134 0.53 -4.92 26.26
N VAL A 135 -0.39 -5.64 25.64
CA VAL A 135 -0.21 -6.22 24.31
C VAL A 135 -1.29 -5.78 23.33
N HIS A 136 -0.90 -5.66 22.05
CA HIS A 136 -1.85 -5.47 20.96
C HIS A 136 -2.60 -6.76 20.70
N CYS A 137 -3.92 -6.68 20.68
CA CYS A 137 -4.77 -7.84 20.48
C CYS A 137 -5.86 -7.59 19.44
N GLU A 138 -6.35 -8.68 18.87
CA GLU A 138 -7.46 -8.72 17.93
C GLU A 138 -8.51 -9.72 18.43
N SER A 139 -9.75 -9.30 18.55
CA SER A 139 -10.85 -10.17 18.95
C SER A 139 -11.29 -11.07 17.79
N VAL A 140 -11.36 -12.38 18.04
CA VAL A 140 -11.93 -13.34 17.08
C VAL A 140 -13.44 -13.53 17.24
N ALA A 141 -14.02 -13.02 18.32
CA ALA A 141 -15.44 -13.20 18.68
C ALA A 141 -16.29 -11.92 18.45
N GLY A 142 -15.72 -10.88 17.83
CA GLY A 142 -16.39 -9.60 17.58
C GLY A 142 -16.05 -8.53 18.62
N LEU A 143 -16.94 -7.57 18.82
CA LEU A 143 -16.72 -6.44 19.73
C LEU A 143 -16.56 -6.94 21.18
N LEU A 144 -15.46 -6.54 21.84
CA LEU A 144 -15.27 -6.76 23.28
C LEU A 144 -15.13 -5.42 23.99
N ASP A 145 -15.88 -5.22 25.07
CA ASP A 145 -15.80 -4.01 25.88
C ASP A 145 -14.45 -3.89 26.59
N SER A 146 -14.11 -2.67 27.05
CA SER A 146 -12.97 -2.47 27.95
C SER A 146 -13.23 -3.17 29.28
N GLY A 147 -12.21 -3.86 29.82
CA GLY A 147 -12.32 -4.61 31.05
C GLY A 147 -12.91 -6.01 30.93
N ALA A 148 -13.16 -6.53 29.73
CA ALA A 148 -13.63 -7.90 29.50
C ALA A 148 -12.53 -8.94 29.76
N GLU A 149 -12.89 -10.09 30.34
CA GLU A 149 -11.97 -11.23 30.50
C GLU A 149 -11.80 -11.99 29.18
N ILE A 150 -10.54 -12.23 28.82
CA ILE A 150 -10.17 -12.81 27.55
C ILE A 150 -9.10 -13.90 27.72
N GLU A 151 -9.00 -14.77 26.73
CA GLU A 151 -7.95 -15.78 26.58
C GLU A 151 -7.29 -15.62 25.21
N VAL A 152 -5.96 -15.72 25.17
CA VAL A 152 -5.19 -15.69 23.92
C VAL A 152 -5.32 -17.04 23.20
N VAL A 153 -5.78 -17.01 21.96
CA VAL A 153 -5.98 -18.21 21.14
C VAL A 153 -4.81 -18.49 20.19
N GLU A 154 -4.22 -17.45 19.61
CA GLU A 154 -3.09 -17.58 18.67
C GLU A 154 -2.32 -16.26 18.53
N VAL A 155 -1.14 -16.31 17.89
CA VAL A 155 -0.35 -15.13 17.53
C VAL A 155 -0.49 -14.84 16.04
N ARG A 156 -0.85 -13.60 15.70
CA ARG A 156 -0.94 -13.09 14.32
C ARG A 156 0.06 -11.96 14.11
N GLY A 157 1.23 -12.30 13.55
CA GLY A 157 2.30 -11.32 13.33
C GLY A 157 2.82 -10.77 14.66
N ASN A 158 2.57 -9.48 14.92
CA ASN A 158 2.94 -8.79 16.16
C ASN A 158 1.76 -8.53 17.12
N ARG A 159 0.66 -9.27 16.95
CA ARG A 159 -0.57 -9.13 17.75
C ARG A 159 -1.03 -10.51 18.21
N VAL A 160 -1.78 -10.54 19.30
CA VAL A 160 -2.41 -11.77 19.80
C VAL A 160 -3.89 -11.79 19.45
N ALA A 161 -4.37 -12.90 18.92
CA ALA A 161 -5.80 -13.12 18.72
C ALA A 161 -6.41 -13.60 20.04
N VAL A 162 -7.56 -13.04 20.44
CA VAL A 162 -8.16 -13.27 21.75
C VAL A 162 -9.66 -13.56 21.65
N ARG A 163 -10.17 -14.38 22.57
CA ARG A 163 -11.59 -14.70 22.70
C ARG A 163 -12.09 -14.42 24.13
N PRO A 164 -13.37 -14.11 24.35
CA PRO A 164 -13.93 -13.96 25.69
C PRO A 164 -13.92 -15.29 26.45
N VAL A 165 -13.67 -15.24 27.76
CA VAL A 165 -13.79 -16.40 28.65
C VAL A 165 -15.22 -16.45 29.21
N SER A 166 -16.02 -17.45 28.83
CA SER A 166 -17.31 -17.70 29.46
C SER A 166 -17.10 -18.44 30.79
N SER A 167 -17.63 -17.89 31.89
CA SER A 167 -17.66 -18.58 33.17
C SER A 167 -18.79 -19.63 33.17
N SER A 168 -18.44 -20.90 32.97
CA SER A 168 -19.36 -22.00 33.26
C SER A 168 -19.40 -22.24 34.77
N THR A 169 -20.38 -21.64 35.47
CA THR A 169 -20.73 -22.05 36.83
C THR A 169 -21.60 -23.28 36.77
N SER A 170 -21.11 -24.38 37.36
CA SER A 170 -21.87 -25.57 37.70
C SER A 170 -23.08 -25.22 38.57
N ALA A 171 -24.30 -25.48 38.07
CA ALA A 171 -25.50 -25.60 38.88
C ALA A 171 -25.96 -27.06 38.81
N ASP A 172 -25.62 -27.80 39.86
CA ASP A 172 -26.06 -29.16 40.15
C ASP A 172 -27.58 -29.16 40.48
N GLY A 173 -28.23 -30.30 40.27
CA GLY A 173 -29.64 -30.41 39.94
C GLY A 173 -30.67 -30.01 41.00
N THR A 174 -31.83 -29.55 40.50
CA THR A 174 -33.16 -29.91 41.01
C THR A 174 -34.18 -29.72 39.88
N SER A 175 -34.62 -30.83 39.30
CA SER A 175 -35.95 -30.99 38.67
C SER A 175 -36.98 -31.04 39.82
N PRO A 176 -38.25 -30.56 39.70
CA PRO A 176 -39.11 -30.84 38.54
C PRO A 176 -40.16 -29.79 38.15
N ALA A 177 -40.85 -30.16 37.06
CA ALA A 177 -42.22 -29.79 36.67
C ALA A 177 -42.38 -28.71 35.58
N ALA A 178 -42.51 -29.21 34.35
CA ALA A 178 -43.44 -28.64 33.37
C ALA A 178 -44.88 -28.75 33.91
N PRO A 179 -45.85 -27.89 33.51
CA PRO A 179 -46.42 -28.04 32.17
C PRO A 179 -46.89 -26.74 31.49
N ALA A 180 -46.99 -26.84 30.15
CA ALA A 180 -48.04 -26.31 29.27
C ALA A 180 -48.49 -24.83 29.40
N GLU A 181 -48.40 -24.09 28.30
CA GLU A 181 -49.55 -23.60 27.51
C GLU A 181 -49.12 -22.45 26.57
N SER A 182 -49.27 -22.67 25.26
CA SER A 182 -49.60 -21.62 24.28
C SER A 182 -51.13 -21.48 24.31
N PRO A 183 -51.77 -20.32 24.03
CA PRO A 183 -52.02 -19.96 22.63
C PRO A 183 -52.34 -18.45 22.30
N THR A 184 -52.33 -18.13 20.99
CA THR A 184 -53.30 -17.24 20.27
C THR A 184 -53.34 -15.73 20.59
N ALA A 185 -52.87 -14.83 19.72
CA ALA A 185 -53.43 -14.29 18.45
C ALA A 185 -54.27 -13.00 18.60
N SER A 186 -54.39 -12.29 17.47
CA SER A 186 -55.27 -11.13 17.17
C SER A 186 -54.66 -9.75 17.46
N ALA A 187 -54.74 -8.68 16.67
CA ALA A 187 -55.02 -8.32 15.27
C ALA A 187 -55.06 -6.75 15.25
N PRO A 188 -54.77 -6.05 14.14
CA PRO A 188 -54.81 -4.57 14.01
C PRO A 188 -56.09 -4.07 13.28
N PRO A 189 -56.21 -2.81 12.79
CA PRO A 189 -56.10 -1.45 13.35
C PRO A 189 -57.45 -0.68 13.19
N PRO A 190 -57.51 0.67 13.24
CA PRO A 190 -58.48 1.35 12.37
C PRO A 190 -57.94 2.55 11.57
N ASN A 191 -58.50 2.67 10.36
CA ASN A 191 -58.27 3.64 9.30
C ASN A 191 -58.82 5.05 9.58
N GLY A 192 -58.28 6.04 8.87
CA GLY A 192 -58.86 7.38 8.71
C GLY A 192 -58.41 8.10 7.43
N SER A 193 -59.14 7.85 6.34
CA SER A 193 -59.56 8.77 5.25
C SER A 193 -58.65 9.91 4.72
N THR A 194 -58.27 9.77 3.43
CA THR A 194 -58.08 10.79 2.36
C THR A 194 -59.40 11.55 2.01
N PRO A 195 -59.49 12.63 1.16
CA PRO A 195 -58.77 12.83 -0.13
C PRO A 195 -58.59 14.25 -0.75
N GLY A 196 -57.87 14.30 -1.89
CA GLY A 196 -57.97 15.30 -2.99
C GLY A 196 -56.87 16.38 -3.00
N THR A 197 -56.32 16.92 -4.11
CA THR A 197 -56.58 16.85 -5.57
C THR A 197 -55.43 17.59 -6.30
N GLY A 198 -55.10 17.19 -7.54
CA GLY A 198 -54.52 18.06 -8.60
C GLY A 198 -52.99 18.20 -8.60
N SER A 199 -52.25 17.61 -9.54
CA SER A 199 -52.06 17.99 -10.96
C SER A 199 -51.13 19.20 -11.19
N ALA A 200 -50.04 18.90 -11.92
CA ALA A 200 -49.34 19.71 -12.91
C ALA A 200 -48.06 20.49 -12.52
N THR A 201 -47.04 20.20 -13.33
CA THR A 201 -46.05 21.10 -13.95
C THR A 201 -44.89 21.67 -13.12
N SER A 202 -43.72 21.12 -13.43
CA SER A 202 -42.40 21.78 -13.56
C SER A 202 -42.51 23.22 -14.08
N PRO A 203 -41.70 24.14 -13.54
CA PRO A 203 -40.56 24.60 -14.31
C PRO A 203 -39.27 24.80 -13.49
N ALA A 204 -38.17 24.77 -14.22
CA ALA A 204 -36.87 25.31 -13.83
C ALA A 204 -36.98 26.76 -13.35
N ASP A 205 -36.15 27.17 -12.38
CA ASP A 205 -35.13 28.22 -12.58
C ASP A 205 -34.40 28.58 -11.25
N SER A 206 -33.12 28.89 -11.42
CA SER A 206 -32.29 29.82 -10.65
C SER A 206 -32.40 29.93 -9.12
N ARG A 207 -31.36 29.46 -8.40
CA ARG A 207 -30.62 30.33 -7.47
C ARG A 207 -29.25 29.80 -7.07
N ARG A 208 -28.24 30.65 -7.32
CA ARG A 208 -26.92 30.63 -6.70
C ARG A 208 -27.04 31.10 -5.24
N GLU A 209 -26.51 30.34 -4.30
CA GLU A 209 -26.05 30.79 -2.98
C GLU A 209 -24.73 30.03 -2.71
N THR A 210 -23.58 30.66 -3.00
CA THR A 210 -22.69 31.26 -1.99
C THR A 210 -22.29 30.25 -0.91
N LEU A 211 -21.27 29.46 -1.22
CA LEU A 211 -20.52 28.69 -0.24
C LEU A 211 -19.51 29.64 0.39
N ASP A 212 -19.80 30.11 1.60
CA ASP A 212 -18.84 30.80 2.46
C ASP A 212 -17.69 29.83 2.78
N ASP A 213 -16.49 30.18 2.34
CA ASP A 213 -15.23 29.50 2.68
C ASP A 213 -14.62 30.21 3.90
N PRO A 214 -14.54 29.60 5.09
CA PRO A 214 -14.05 30.26 6.30
C PRO A 214 -12.53 30.19 6.48
N PHE A 215 -11.74 29.91 5.43
CA PHE A 215 -10.29 29.70 5.58
C PHE A 215 -9.43 30.56 4.62
N GLN A 216 -9.56 31.87 4.71
CA GLN A 216 -8.59 32.79 4.11
C GLN A 216 -7.49 33.12 5.12
N VAL A 217 -6.34 32.46 4.97
CA VAL A 217 -5.11 32.74 5.71
C VAL A 217 -4.43 33.94 5.05
N ASP A 218 -4.35 35.04 5.79
CA ASP A 218 -3.69 36.28 5.40
C ASP A 218 -2.17 36.11 5.49
N PHE A 219 -1.46 36.23 4.37
CA PHE A 219 0.00 36.21 4.33
C PHE A 219 0.51 37.66 4.27
N PRO A 220 1.33 38.13 5.22
CA PRO A 220 1.91 39.46 5.13
C PRO A 220 2.94 39.52 3.99
N ASP A 221 2.82 40.55 3.16
CA ASP A 221 3.73 40.87 2.08
C ASP A 221 5.19 40.98 2.57
N ALA A 222 6.09 40.24 1.94
CA ALA A 222 7.52 40.34 2.20
C ALA A 222 8.07 41.61 1.55
N GLU A 223 8.55 42.55 2.37
CA GLU A 223 9.36 43.70 1.93
C GLU A 223 10.64 43.23 1.20
N PRO A 224 11.06 43.95 0.14
CA PRO A 224 12.34 43.70 -0.51
C PRO A 224 13.48 44.23 0.37
N LEU A 225 14.45 43.36 0.67
CA LEU A 225 15.69 43.77 1.33
C LEU A 225 16.64 44.42 0.32
N ASP A 226 16.66 45.75 0.36
CA ASP A 226 17.66 46.60 -0.27
C ASP A 226 18.93 46.70 0.60
N HIS A 227 20.04 47.08 -0.06
CA HIS A 227 21.35 47.52 0.47
C HIS A 227 22.43 46.44 0.64
N HIS A 228 23.42 46.40 -0.26
CA HIS A 228 24.67 47.20 -0.27
C HIS A 228 25.73 46.71 0.73
N GLY A 229 26.89 46.29 0.20
CA GLY A 229 28.09 45.96 0.95
C GLY A 229 28.99 45.01 0.18
#